data_AF-A0A7K2Q375-F1
#
_entry.id   AF-A0A7K2Q375-F1
#
_cell.length_a   1.000
_cell.length_b   1.000
_cell.length_c   1.000
_cell.angle_alpha   90.00
_cell.angle_beta   90.00
_cell.angle_gamma   90.00
#
_symmetry.space_group_name_H-M   'P 1'
#
loop_
_entity.id
_entity.type
_entity.pdbx_description
1 polymer ?
#
loop_
_entity_poly.entity_id
_entity_poly.type
_entity_poly.pdbx_seq_one_letter_code
_entity_poly.pdbx_strand_id
1 'polypeptide(L)'
;ACPATGAADPAAAAQGAAGYLAETLKKDGHLTAVTPGADQPTADTGNTADAVIALAAAGHQQSAAPALEWLKANSAEWAKDSPAALGTLVLAAHATGTDPKSFGGTDLVTALNATGPAPKTAQAEADKSKTSEKSDESQKSDSKVWWIVGAGLAAGMGIGVLLSGRRKKNQL
;
A
#
# COMPACT_ATOMS: atom_id res chain seq x y z
N ALA A 1 17.09 19.65 -31.05
CA ALA A 1 15.61 19.65 -30.97
C ALA A 1 15.12 18.32 -31.52
N CYS A 2 14.40 17.53 -30.73
CA CYS A 2 13.78 16.30 -31.25
C CYS A 2 12.55 16.70 -32.10
N PRO A 3 12.38 16.13 -33.31
CA PRO A 3 11.31 16.53 -34.20
C PRO A 3 9.97 16.06 -33.65
N ALA A 4 8.99 16.97 -33.56
CA ALA A 4 7.61 16.63 -33.29
C ALA A 4 7.04 15.87 -34.49
N THR A 5 6.89 14.55 -34.36
CA THR A 5 6.23 13.71 -35.38
C THR A 5 5.24 12.78 -34.71
N GLY A 6 3.95 13.01 -34.99
CA GLY A 6 2.82 12.22 -34.49
C GLY A 6 2.43 12.57 -33.06
N ALA A 7 1.16 12.38 -32.71
CA ALA A 7 0.78 12.29 -31.31
C ALA A 7 1.63 11.17 -30.69
N ALA A 8 2.57 11.51 -29.80
CA ALA A 8 3.41 10.53 -29.15
C ALA A 8 2.49 9.52 -28.45
N ASP A 9 2.50 8.25 -28.89
CA ASP A 9 1.74 7.20 -28.24
C ASP A 9 2.45 6.83 -26.93
N PRO A 10 1.87 7.18 -25.77
CA PRO A 10 2.50 6.91 -24.48
C PRO A 10 2.63 5.40 -24.21
N ALA A 11 1.73 4.59 -24.76
CA ALA A 11 1.77 3.13 -24.60
C ALA A 11 2.95 2.53 -25.38
N ALA A 12 3.15 2.95 -26.63
CA ALA A 12 4.32 2.55 -27.41
C ALA A 12 5.64 2.98 -26.74
N ALA A 13 5.69 4.19 -26.19
CA ALA A 13 6.87 4.67 -25.45
C ALA A 13 7.15 3.82 -24.19
N ALA A 14 6.10 3.50 -23.42
CA ALA A 14 6.23 2.65 -22.23
C ALA A 14 6.71 1.22 -22.59
N GLN A 15 6.20 0.65 -23.68
CA GLN A 15 6.65 -0.66 -24.17
C GLN A 15 8.09 -0.63 -24.67
N GLY A 16 8.52 0.46 -25.34
CA GLY A 16 9.91 0.66 -25.71
C GLY A 16 10.83 0.76 -24.50
N ALA A 17 10.43 1.49 -23.46
CA ALA A 17 11.18 1.60 -22.20
C ALA A 17 11.26 0.25 -21.46
N ALA A 18 10.18 -0.52 -21.43
CA ALA A 18 10.18 -1.88 -20.86
C ALA A 18 11.12 -2.82 -21.63
N GLY A 19 11.15 -2.73 -22.96
CA GLY A 19 12.10 -3.49 -23.79
C GLY A 19 13.57 -3.15 -23.48
N TYR A 20 13.90 -1.87 -23.35
CA TYR A 20 15.24 -1.43 -22.95
C TYR A 20 15.62 -1.93 -21.55
N LEU A 21 14.68 -1.86 -20.60
CA LEU A 21 14.89 -2.30 -19.24
C LEU A 21 15.12 -3.82 -19.18
N ALA A 22 14.31 -4.59 -19.90
CA ALA A 22 14.47 -6.04 -20.03
C ALA A 22 15.83 -6.42 -20.62
N GLU A 23 16.30 -5.69 -21.63
CA GLU A 23 17.62 -5.93 -22.23
C GLU A 23 18.75 -5.61 -21.25
N THR A 24 18.65 -4.48 -20.55
CA THR A 24 19.66 -4.05 -19.55
C THR A 24 19.84 -5.10 -18.45
N LEU A 25 18.75 -5.70 -17.98
CA LEU A 25 18.78 -6.71 -16.92
C LEU A 25 19.37 -8.06 -17.35
N LYS A 26 19.43 -8.38 -18.65
CA LYS A 26 19.96 -9.68 -19.12
C LYS A 26 21.41 -9.91 -18.73
N LYS A 27 22.18 -8.84 -18.55
CA LYS A 27 23.62 -8.91 -18.28
C LYS A 27 23.90 -9.57 -16.93
N ASP A 28 23.32 -9.01 -15.88
CA ASP A 28 23.67 -9.35 -14.49
C ASP A 28 22.45 -9.72 -13.63
N GLY A 29 21.24 -9.67 -14.19
CA GLY A 29 19.99 -9.85 -13.45
C GLY A 29 19.67 -8.70 -12.50
N HIS A 30 20.42 -7.60 -12.52
CA HIS A 30 20.15 -6.44 -11.67
C HIS A 30 20.69 -5.17 -12.33
N LEU A 31 20.22 -4.02 -11.87
CA LEU A 31 20.76 -2.73 -12.27
C LEU A 31 21.95 -2.36 -11.39
N THR A 32 22.86 -1.57 -11.94
CA THR A 32 24.00 -1.02 -11.20
C THR A 32 23.96 0.51 -11.23
N ALA A 33 24.50 1.13 -10.19
CA ALA A 33 24.64 2.57 -10.09
C ALA A 33 25.99 2.94 -9.50
N VAL A 34 26.49 4.13 -9.86
CA VAL A 34 27.67 4.74 -9.23
C VAL A 34 27.17 5.60 -8.08
N THR A 35 27.42 5.18 -6.84
CA THR A 35 27.07 5.97 -5.66
C THR A 35 28.08 7.10 -5.44
N PRO A 36 27.69 8.21 -4.77
CA PRO A 36 28.62 9.30 -4.47
C PRO A 36 29.87 8.80 -3.74
N GLY A 37 31.04 9.02 -4.33
CA GLY A 37 32.33 8.60 -3.78
C GLY A 37 32.79 7.20 -4.18
N ALA A 38 32.05 6.48 -5.05
CA ALA A 38 32.48 5.22 -5.62
C ALA A 38 33.14 5.42 -7.00
N ASP A 39 34.24 4.70 -7.26
CA ASP A 39 34.93 4.70 -8.56
C ASP A 39 34.34 3.70 -9.56
N GLN A 40 33.52 2.76 -9.08
CA GLN A 40 32.92 1.69 -9.88
C GLN A 40 31.44 1.53 -9.57
N PRO A 41 30.61 1.14 -10.56
CA PRO A 41 29.21 0.80 -10.31
C PRO A 41 29.09 -0.38 -9.35
N THR A 42 28.14 -0.30 -8.44
CA THR A 42 27.72 -1.42 -7.58
C THR A 42 26.26 -1.74 -7.83
N ALA A 43 25.81 -2.89 -7.33
CA ALA A 43 24.42 -3.31 -7.45
C ALA A 43 23.47 -2.28 -6.84
N ASP A 44 22.43 -1.92 -7.59
CA ASP A 44 21.39 -1.00 -7.15
C ASP A 44 20.10 -1.78 -6.88
N THR A 45 19.94 -2.21 -5.63
CA THR A 45 18.79 -3.01 -5.21
C THR A 45 17.47 -2.26 -5.34
N GLY A 46 17.47 -0.94 -5.10
CA GLY A 46 16.26 -0.11 -5.19
C GLY A 46 15.75 -0.01 -6.62
N ASN A 47 16.62 0.41 -7.55
CA ASN A 47 16.26 0.50 -8.95
C ASN A 47 15.97 -0.88 -9.57
N THR A 48 16.62 -1.94 -9.08
CA THR A 48 16.30 -3.32 -9.50
C THR A 48 14.88 -3.72 -9.07
N ALA A 49 14.44 -3.35 -7.86
CA ALA A 49 13.07 -3.59 -7.41
C ALA A 49 12.04 -2.79 -8.22
N ASP A 50 12.32 -1.51 -8.50
CA ASP A 50 11.47 -0.68 -9.36
C ASP A 50 11.39 -1.25 -10.79
N ALA A 51 12.49 -1.80 -11.30
CA ALA A 51 12.52 -2.43 -12.60
C ALA A 51 11.63 -3.69 -12.66
N VAL A 52 11.65 -4.52 -11.62
CA VAL A 52 10.77 -5.68 -11.49
C VAL A 52 9.31 -5.25 -11.47
N ILE A 53 8.96 -4.22 -10.68
CA ILE A 53 7.59 -3.68 -10.60
C ILE A 53 7.15 -3.16 -11.97
N ALA A 54 8.00 -2.36 -12.64
CA ALA A 54 7.70 -1.78 -13.94
C ALA A 54 7.49 -2.84 -15.04
N LEU A 55 8.38 -3.82 -15.13
CA LEU A 55 8.25 -4.92 -16.09
C LEU A 55 7.01 -5.77 -15.82
N ALA A 56 6.72 -6.09 -14.56
CA ALA A 56 5.52 -6.83 -14.20
C ALA A 56 4.24 -6.06 -14.55
N ALA A 57 4.19 -4.76 -14.24
CA ALA A 57 3.06 -3.88 -14.59
C ALA A 57 2.87 -3.72 -16.10
N ALA A 58 3.96 -3.76 -16.87
CA ALA A 58 3.93 -3.70 -18.33
C ALA A 58 3.61 -5.04 -19.02
N GLY A 59 3.41 -6.13 -18.25
CA GLY A 59 3.09 -7.46 -18.78
C GLY A 59 4.31 -8.31 -19.18
N HIS A 60 5.51 -7.94 -18.71
CA HIS A 60 6.78 -8.59 -19.03
C HIS A 60 7.33 -9.41 -17.85
N GLN A 61 6.49 -10.24 -17.24
CA GLN A 61 6.85 -11.02 -16.03
C GLN A 61 8.05 -11.96 -16.29
N GLN A 62 8.13 -12.56 -17.49
CA GLN A 62 9.24 -13.43 -17.86
C GLN A 62 10.58 -12.66 -17.90
N SER A 63 10.57 -11.43 -18.39
CA SER A 63 11.74 -10.56 -18.40
C SER A 63 12.12 -10.06 -17.01
N ALA A 64 11.15 -9.93 -16.10
CA ALA A 64 11.39 -9.53 -14.71
C ALA A 64 11.98 -10.66 -13.84
N ALA A 65 11.76 -11.92 -14.22
CA ALA A 65 12.05 -13.08 -13.37
C ALA A 65 13.51 -13.18 -12.90
N PRO A 66 14.55 -12.98 -13.74
CA PRO A 66 15.93 -13.03 -13.27
C PRO A 66 16.24 -11.98 -12.20
N ALA A 67 15.66 -10.78 -12.35
CA ALA A 67 15.84 -9.70 -11.38
C ALA A 67 15.08 -9.93 -10.07
N LEU A 68 13.89 -10.53 -10.15
CA LEU A 68 13.16 -10.97 -8.97
C LEU A 68 13.96 -12.01 -8.17
N GLU A 69 14.58 -12.99 -8.85
CA GLU A 69 15.42 -13.99 -8.18
C GLU A 69 16.68 -13.38 -7.57
N TRP A 70 17.31 -12.42 -8.27
CA TRP A 70 18.42 -11.67 -7.71
C TRP A 70 18.01 -10.90 -6.45
N LEU A 71 16.85 -10.24 -6.44
CA LEU A 71 16.35 -9.53 -5.26
C LEU A 71 16.16 -10.49 -4.09
N LYS A 72 15.51 -11.65 -4.29
CA LYS A 72 15.33 -12.65 -3.24
C LYS A 72 16.65 -13.09 -2.59
N ALA A 73 17.73 -13.15 -3.36
CA ALA A 73 19.03 -13.55 -2.86
C ALA A 73 19.85 -12.40 -2.22
N ASN A 74 19.63 -11.14 -2.61
CA ASN A 74 20.54 -10.04 -2.29
C ASN A 74 19.90 -8.87 -1.52
N SER A 75 18.58 -8.81 -1.39
CA SER A 75 17.90 -7.62 -0.86
C SER A 75 17.80 -7.57 0.67
N ALA A 76 18.16 -8.65 1.38
CA ALA A 76 17.93 -8.76 2.83
C ALA A 76 18.65 -7.65 3.63
N GLU A 77 19.93 -7.40 3.36
CA GLU A 77 20.70 -6.37 4.07
C GLU A 77 20.23 -4.97 3.69
N TRP A 78 19.90 -4.73 2.41
CA TRP A 78 19.38 -3.45 1.94
C TRP A 78 18.01 -3.10 2.58
N ALA A 79 17.17 -4.10 2.80
CA ALA A 79 15.84 -3.92 3.35
C ALA A 79 15.81 -3.86 4.89
N LYS A 80 16.90 -4.26 5.55
CA LYS A 80 16.97 -4.31 7.00
C LYS A 80 16.67 -2.94 7.61
N ASP A 81 15.68 -2.92 8.50
CA ASP A 81 15.22 -1.73 9.22
C ASP A 81 14.77 -0.54 8.33
N SER A 82 14.55 -0.78 7.03
CA SER A 82 14.13 0.23 6.06
C SER A 82 12.67 -0.01 5.64
N PRO A 83 11.69 0.74 6.19
CA PRO A 83 10.28 0.57 5.83
C PRO A 83 10.02 0.83 4.34
N ALA A 84 10.78 1.76 3.73
CA ALA A 84 10.68 2.04 2.31
C ALA A 84 11.12 0.83 1.47
N ALA A 85 12.29 0.26 1.77
CA ALA A 85 12.81 -0.90 1.04
C ALA A 85 11.91 -2.14 1.23
N LEU A 86 11.47 -2.41 2.46
CA LEU A 86 10.54 -3.51 2.76
C LEU A 86 9.22 -3.34 2.01
N GLY A 87 8.64 -2.14 2.02
CA GLY A 87 7.42 -1.81 1.27
C GLY A 87 7.59 -2.03 -0.24
N THR A 88 8.71 -1.60 -0.81
CA THR A 88 9.02 -1.81 -2.24
C THR A 88 9.15 -3.30 -2.58
N LEU A 89 9.81 -4.10 -1.73
CA LEU A 89 9.89 -5.55 -1.95
C LEU A 89 8.53 -6.24 -1.84
N VAL A 90 7.66 -5.79 -0.93
CA VAL A 90 6.26 -6.27 -0.86
C VAL A 90 5.51 -5.94 -2.15
N LEU A 91 5.71 -4.73 -2.70
CA LEU A 91 5.11 -4.33 -3.97
C LEU A 91 5.64 -5.15 -5.15
N ALA A 92 6.95 -5.41 -5.20
CA ALA A 92 7.57 -6.27 -6.20
C ALA A 92 7.03 -7.72 -6.12
N ALA A 93 6.87 -8.24 -4.90
CA ALA A 93 6.29 -9.56 -4.67
C ALA A 93 4.85 -9.62 -5.18
N HIS A 94 4.03 -8.63 -4.82
CA HIS A 94 2.65 -8.51 -5.28
C HIS A 94 2.55 -8.40 -6.81
N ALA A 95 3.35 -7.53 -7.44
CA ALA A 95 3.34 -7.32 -8.88
C ALA A 95 3.71 -8.58 -9.68
N THR A 96 4.57 -9.42 -9.11
CA THR A 96 5.04 -10.68 -9.74
C THR A 96 4.25 -11.91 -9.30
N GLY A 97 3.29 -11.77 -8.39
CA GLY A 97 2.52 -12.88 -7.84
C GLY A 97 3.32 -13.80 -6.91
N THR A 98 4.46 -13.34 -6.38
CA THR A 98 5.22 -14.09 -5.37
C THR A 98 4.74 -13.77 -3.96
N ASP A 99 4.89 -14.73 -3.05
CA ASP A 99 4.44 -14.56 -1.67
C ASP A 99 5.40 -13.65 -0.88
N PRO A 100 4.96 -12.48 -0.41
CA PRO A 100 5.81 -11.57 0.36
C PRO A 100 6.21 -12.13 1.73
N LYS A 101 5.54 -13.18 2.23
CA LYS A 101 5.87 -13.83 3.51
C LYS A 101 7.00 -14.83 3.41
N SER A 102 7.45 -15.16 2.21
CA SER A 102 8.52 -16.13 1.94
C SER A 102 9.55 -15.61 0.93
N PHE A 103 9.71 -14.29 0.82
CA PHE A 103 10.59 -13.64 -0.14
C PHE A 103 12.06 -13.84 0.24
N GLY A 104 12.77 -14.71 -0.48
CA GLY A 104 14.16 -15.03 -0.13
C GLY A 104 14.30 -15.66 1.26
N GLY A 105 13.24 -16.31 1.76
CA GLY A 105 13.18 -16.83 3.14
C GLY A 105 12.82 -15.80 4.21
N THR A 106 12.53 -14.55 3.83
CA THR A 106 12.11 -13.48 4.75
C THR A 106 10.61 -13.22 4.65
N ASP A 107 9.94 -13.07 5.81
CA ASP A 107 8.59 -12.52 5.86
C ASP A 107 8.66 -10.98 5.84
N LEU A 108 8.53 -10.41 4.64
CA LEU A 108 8.61 -8.97 4.43
C LEU A 108 7.49 -8.21 5.12
N VAL A 109 6.31 -8.82 5.26
CA VAL A 109 5.15 -8.16 5.88
C VAL A 109 5.37 -8.06 7.38
N THR A 110 5.85 -9.13 8.01
CA THR A 110 6.21 -9.12 9.42
C THR A 110 7.36 -8.13 9.68
N ALA A 111 8.39 -8.14 8.84
CA ALA A 111 9.52 -7.20 8.95
C ALA A 111 9.05 -5.74 8.80
N LEU A 112 8.19 -5.44 7.82
CA LEU A 112 7.64 -4.09 7.63
C LEU A 112 6.81 -3.63 8.83
N ASN A 113 5.93 -4.50 9.36
CA ASN A 113 5.13 -4.16 10.54
C ASN A 113 5.98 -3.88 11.79
N ALA A 114 7.16 -4.51 11.90
CA ALA A 114 8.09 -4.28 13.00
C ALA A 114 8.76 -2.89 12.95
N THR A 115 8.72 -2.20 11.80
CA THR A 115 9.29 -0.85 11.65
C THR A 115 8.40 0.27 12.20
N GLY A 116 7.17 -0.02 12.63
CA GLY A 116 6.21 0.97 13.08
C GLY A 116 5.31 0.49 14.23
N PRO A 117 4.30 1.30 14.62
CA PRO A 117 3.32 0.89 15.62
C PRO A 117 2.57 -0.37 15.19
N ALA A 118 2.17 -1.18 16.16
CA ALA A 118 1.41 -2.39 15.89
C ALA A 118 0.18 -2.08 15.01
N PRO A 119 -0.03 -2.82 13.90
CA PRO A 119 -1.18 -2.60 13.03
C PRO A 119 -2.48 -2.81 13.81
N LYS A 120 -3.45 -1.92 13.58
CA LYS A 120 -4.80 -2.12 14.10
C LYS A 120 -5.39 -3.35 13.41
N THR A 121 -5.74 -4.37 14.19
CA THR A 121 -6.44 -5.54 13.66
C THR A 121 -7.82 -5.10 13.18
N ALA A 122 -8.22 -5.52 11.97
CA ALA A 122 -9.52 -5.19 11.37
C ALA A 122 -10.72 -5.57 12.28
N GLN A 123 -10.51 -6.47 13.24
CA GLN A 123 -11.49 -6.89 14.23
C GLN A 123 -11.77 -5.81 15.30
N ALA A 124 -10.80 -4.94 15.59
CA ALA A 124 -10.95 -3.86 16.57
C ALA A 124 -11.84 -2.70 16.08
N GLU A 125 -12.12 -2.60 14.78
CA GLU A 125 -13.04 -1.61 14.21
C GLU A 125 -14.47 -2.13 14.09
N ALA A 126 -14.67 -3.45 13.91
CA ALA A 126 -15.99 -4.07 13.94
C ALA A 126 -16.63 -4.04 15.35
N ASP A 127 -15.82 -4.07 16.42
CA ASP A 127 -16.31 -4.00 17.80
C ASP A 127 -16.73 -2.58 18.24
N LYS A 128 -16.16 -1.54 17.62
CA LYS A 128 -16.53 -0.13 17.90
C LYS A 128 -17.84 0.29 17.23
N SER A 129 -18.32 -0.45 16.22
CA SER A 129 -19.66 -0.26 15.64
C SER A 129 -20.78 -0.90 16.47
N LYS A 130 -20.46 -1.74 17.48
CA LYS A 130 -21.47 -2.40 18.34
C LYS A 130 -21.50 -1.89 19.78
N THR A 131 -20.64 -0.95 20.15
CA THR A 131 -20.59 -0.39 21.50
C THR A 131 -20.78 1.13 21.47
N SER A 132 -22.01 1.52 21.17
CA SER A 132 -22.62 2.78 21.61
C SER A 132 -24.00 2.33 22.10
N GLU A 133 -24.08 1.71 23.28
CA GLU A 133 -24.47 2.39 24.52
C GLU A 133 -23.96 1.62 25.75
N LYS A 134 -23.00 2.19 26.49
CA LYS A 134 -23.00 2.35 27.96
C LYS A 134 -21.62 2.75 28.47
N SER A 135 -21.48 4.02 28.80
CA SER A 135 -20.73 4.50 29.98
C SER A 135 -21.42 3.91 31.24
N ASP A 136 -20.79 3.65 32.39
CA ASP A 136 -19.64 4.30 33.01
C ASP A 136 -19.05 3.46 34.17
N GLU A 137 -17.94 3.95 34.69
CA GLU A 137 -17.01 3.42 35.68
C GLU A 137 -17.55 3.04 37.08
N SER A 138 -16.88 2.02 37.65
CA SER A 138 -16.41 1.78 39.04
C SER A 138 -17.17 2.33 40.28
N GLN A 139 -17.59 1.36 41.13
CA GLN A 139 -17.65 1.33 42.63
C GLN A 139 -18.40 2.46 43.38
N LYS A 140 -19.37 2.25 44.27
CA LYS A 140 -19.72 1.15 45.20
C LYS A 140 -21.18 1.36 45.69
N SER A 141 -21.87 0.23 45.89
CA SER A 141 -23.02 -0.05 46.78
C SER A 141 -24.22 0.90 46.87
N ASP A 142 -25.39 0.29 46.62
CA ASP A 142 -26.74 0.61 47.11
C ASP A 142 -27.65 1.60 46.35
N SER A 143 -28.40 1.02 45.40
CA SER A 143 -29.86 0.94 45.50
C SER A 143 -30.68 2.23 45.69
N LYS A 144 -30.70 3.19 44.74
CA LYS A 144 -31.88 4.07 44.44
C LYS A 144 -31.54 5.22 43.48
N VAL A 145 -31.64 5.06 42.15
CA VAL A 145 -31.95 6.21 41.24
C VAL A 145 -32.66 5.71 39.96
N TRP A 146 -33.87 5.16 40.13
CA TRP A 146 -34.86 4.89 39.07
C TRP A 146 -35.42 6.21 38.47
N TRP A 147 -35.34 7.33 39.19
CA TRP A 147 -36.18 8.51 38.92
C TRP A 147 -35.82 9.39 37.70
N ILE A 148 -34.64 9.26 37.10
CA ILE A 148 -34.21 10.16 36.01
C ILE A 148 -34.82 9.73 34.65
N VAL A 149 -35.14 8.45 34.49
CA VAL A 149 -35.74 7.92 33.25
C VAL A 149 -37.21 8.35 33.08
N GLY A 150 -37.88 8.81 34.14
CA GLY A 150 -39.28 9.23 34.10
C GLY A 150 -39.54 10.64 33.54
N ALA A 151 -38.54 11.52 33.50
CA ALA A 151 -38.74 12.92 33.09
C ALA A 151 -38.28 13.24 31.65
N GLY A 152 -37.52 12.36 31.01
CA GLY A 152 -36.97 12.57 29.65
C GLY A 152 -37.90 12.13 28.50
N LEU A 153 -39.06 11.55 28.79
CA LEU A 153 -39.97 10.94 27.80
C LEU A 153 -41.08 11.89 27.28
N ALA A 154 -40.95 13.20 27.49
CA ALA A 154 -41.99 14.18 27.11
C ALA A 154 -41.57 15.24 26.06
N ALA A 155 -40.35 15.15 25.51
CA ALA A 155 -39.81 16.18 24.60
C ALA A 155 -39.30 15.62 23.25
N GLY A 156 -39.86 14.51 22.77
CA GLY A 156 -39.54 13.94 21.47
C GLY A 156 -40.73 14.04 20.53
N MET A 157 -40.83 15.11 19.74
CA MET A 157 -41.59 15.08 18.48
C MET A 157 -41.11 16.19 17.54
N GLY A 158 -40.49 15.80 16.42
CA GLY A 158 -40.61 16.55 15.15
C GLY A 158 -39.42 17.38 14.69
N ILE A 159 -38.34 16.76 14.20
CA ILE A 159 -37.45 17.38 13.19
C ILE A 159 -36.90 16.29 12.26
N GLY A 160 -37.74 15.75 11.37
CA GLY A 160 -37.31 14.65 10.50
C GLY A 160 -38.10 14.51 9.21
N VAL A 161 -38.48 15.62 8.55
CA VAL A 161 -39.26 15.56 7.28
C VAL A 161 -38.80 16.55 6.18
N LEU A 162 -37.83 17.44 6.40
CA LEU A 162 -37.59 18.55 5.45
C LEU A 162 -36.29 18.51 4.62
N LEU A 163 -35.88 17.35 4.11
CA LEU A 163 -34.73 17.27 3.17
C LEU A 163 -34.97 16.46 1.88
N SER A 164 -36.23 16.15 1.53
CA SER A 164 -36.58 15.30 0.37
C SER A 164 -37.22 16.05 -0.82
N GLY A 165 -36.91 17.35 -1.01
CA GLY A 165 -37.67 18.21 -1.95
C GLY A 165 -36.91 18.92 -3.08
N ARG A 166 -35.59 18.80 -3.22
CA ARG A 166 -34.81 19.75 -4.06
C ARG A 166 -34.05 19.14 -5.24
N ARG A 167 -34.68 18.25 -5.99
CA ARG A 167 -34.22 17.86 -7.34
C ARG A 167 -35.39 17.69 -8.30
N LYS A 168 -35.86 18.80 -8.87
CA LYS A 168 -36.41 18.83 -10.24
C LYS A 168 -36.74 20.27 -10.68
N LYS A 169 -36.29 20.59 -11.91
CA LYS A 169 -36.70 21.69 -12.83
C LYS A 169 -35.93 23.01 -12.69
N ASN A 170 -35.03 23.25 -13.64
CA ASN A 170 -35.35 24.14 -14.76
C ASN A 170 -34.46 23.80 -15.98
N GLN A 171 -35.08 23.18 -16.97
CA GLN A 171 -34.79 23.44 -18.38
C GLN A 171 -35.60 24.69 -18.74
N LEU A 172 -34.94 25.66 -19.37
CA LEU A 172 -35.43 26.54 -20.43
C LEU A 172 -34.19 27.06 -21.15
#